data_AF-A0A955QIV8-F1
#
_entry.id   AF-A0A955QIV8-F1
#
_cell.length_a   1.000
_cell.length_b   1.000
_cell.length_c   1.000
_cell.angle_alpha   90.00
_cell.angle_beta   90.00
_cell.angle_gamma   90.00
#
_symmetry.space_group_name_H-M   'P 1'
#
loop_
_entity.id
_entity.type
_entity.pdbx_description
1 polymer ?
#
loop_
_entity_poly.entity_id
_entity_poly.type
_entity_poly.pdbx_seq_one_letter_code
_entity_poly.pdbx_strand_id
1 'polypeptide(L)'
;MPGPKLRTGGVKEPYPLGAFPKGFVHTVAGELSVAMAVGRTEIEGKDWEQIFAKAINAEWHPSVIGLDDILVPALSAAWGAKTIKHNKPFSAKKIRLISGRNSPAYSYAVTDVRAMNPDELGSLIVEIWNERVAALYQKYKTLRTVVLIKGPNLKKVSIFEKPTIRYNPKEFSWSWNKNGNLVATDDEGEGKFTWQPHGSQFTIHETVPDYALNIEINPPTGISTEEILKNIGFNESCYRIIPRKKS
;
A
#
# COMPACT_ATOMS: atom_id res chain seq x y z
N MET A 1 -28.16 30.03 -16.86
CA MET A 1 -26.99 30.86 -16.51
C MET A 1 -25.73 30.05 -16.81
N PRO A 2 -24.69 30.61 -17.43
CA PRO A 2 -23.41 29.92 -17.53
C PRO A 2 -22.80 29.80 -16.14
N GLY A 3 -22.39 28.60 -15.74
CA GLY A 3 -21.73 28.36 -14.46
C GLY A 3 -20.40 29.13 -14.34
N PRO A 4 -19.89 29.33 -13.11
CA PRO A 4 -18.65 30.05 -12.88
C PRO A 4 -17.47 29.37 -13.60
N LYS A 5 -16.68 30.14 -14.36
CA LYS A 5 -15.42 29.67 -14.95
C LYS A 5 -14.34 29.68 -13.88
N LEU A 6 -13.90 28.50 -13.47
CA LEU A 6 -12.79 28.34 -12.52
C LEU A 6 -11.45 28.33 -13.28
N ARG A 7 -10.46 29.11 -12.82
CA ARG A 7 -9.07 28.97 -13.24
C ARG A 7 -8.47 27.77 -12.54
N THR A 8 -8.51 26.60 -13.18
CA THR A 8 -7.73 25.44 -12.74
C THR A 8 -6.36 25.50 -13.42
N GLY A 9 -5.32 25.90 -12.69
CA GLY A 9 -3.95 25.58 -13.11
C GLY A 9 -3.82 24.05 -13.11
N GLY A 10 -3.49 23.44 -14.24
CA GLY A 10 -3.38 21.99 -14.34
C GLY A 10 -2.48 21.43 -13.24
N VAL A 11 -2.92 20.35 -12.60
CA VAL A 11 -2.09 19.63 -11.63
C VAL A 11 -0.92 19.03 -12.39
N LYS A 12 0.30 19.47 -12.10
CA LYS A 12 1.51 18.87 -12.66
C LYS A 12 1.73 17.53 -11.98
N GLU A 13 1.30 16.45 -12.63
CA GLU A 13 1.60 15.11 -12.16
C GLU A 13 3.10 14.81 -12.23
N PRO A 14 3.64 13.99 -11.31
CA PRO A 14 5.02 13.51 -11.35
C PRO A 14 5.38 12.80 -12.64
N TYR A 15 4.53 11.88 -13.07
CA TYR A 15 4.62 11.12 -14.31
C TYR A 15 3.27 10.42 -14.56
N PRO A 16 2.92 10.05 -15.81
CA PRO A 16 1.68 9.32 -16.10
C PRO A 16 1.61 7.96 -15.39
N LEU A 17 0.41 7.47 -15.09
CA LEU A 17 0.22 6.13 -14.54
C LEU A 17 0.82 5.06 -15.45
N GLY A 18 1.56 4.11 -14.87
CA GLY A 18 2.25 3.05 -15.61
C GLY A 18 3.54 3.49 -16.30
N ALA A 19 3.85 4.79 -16.31
CA ALA A 19 5.06 5.35 -16.91
C ALA A 19 6.09 5.72 -15.83
N PHE A 20 6.57 4.71 -15.07
CA PHE A 20 7.56 4.90 -14.02
C PHE A 20 8.82 5.63 -14.53
N PRO A 21 9.49 6.45 -13.69
CA PRO A 21 10.63 7.25 -14.10
C PRO A 21 11.83 6.39 -14.55
N LYS A 22 12.71 7.00 -15.35
CA LYS A 22 13.94 6.33 -15.80
C LYS A 22 14.77 5.85 -14.60
N GLY A 23 15.19 4.60 -14.64
CA GLY A 23 15.98 3.98 -13.56
C GLY A 23 15.13 3.30 -12.47
N PHE A 24 13.81 3.50 -12.46
CA PHE A 24 12.91 2.86 -11.48
C PHE A 24 13.12 1.34 -11.39
N VAL A 25 13.06 0.65 -12.53
CA VAL A 25 13.24 -0.81 -12.61
C VAL A 25 14.60 -1.23 -12.06
N HIS A 26 15.67 -0.49 -12.41
CA HIS A 26 17.02 -0.81 -11.97
C HIS A 26 17.16 -0.69 -10.45
N THR A 27 16.64 0.39 -9.86
CA THR A 27 16.63 0.59 -8.41
C THR A 27 15.83 -0.50 -7.69
N VAL A 28 14.60 -0.76 -8.13
CA VAL A 28 13.73 -1.78 -7.51
C VAL A 28 14.36 -3.18 -7.62
N ALA A 29 14.84 -3.57 -8.80
CA ALA A 29 15.48 -4.86 -9.00
C ALA A 29 16.76 -5.00 -8.16
N GLY A 30 17.54 -3.93 -8.02
CA GLY A 30 18.73 -3.89 -7.18
C GLY A 30 18.41 -4.12 -5.70
N GLU A 31 17.45 -3.38 -5.14
CA GLU A 31 17.03 -3.52 -3.74
C GLU A 31 16.48 -4.92 -3.43
N LEU A 32 15.65 -5.46 -4.32
CA LEU A 32 15.13 -6.83 -4.18
C LEU A 32 16.23 -7.89 -4.33
N SER A 33 17.23 -7.65 -5.19
CA SER A 33 18.39 -8.53 -5.31
C SER A 33 19.23 -8.54 -4.04
N VAL A 34 19.44 -7.38 -3.41
CA VAL A 34 20.12 -7.30 -2.11
C VAL A 34 19.34 -8.06 -1.05
N ALA A 35 18.01 -7.86 -0.98
CA ALA A 35 17.16 -8.59 -0.03
C ALA A 35 17.31 -10.11 -0.21
N MET A 36 17.25 -10.61 -1.45
CA MET A 36 17.46 -12.03 -1.75
C MET A 36 18.88 -12.51 -1.40
N ALA A 37 19.91 -11.71 -1.70
CA ALA A 37 21.31 -12.06 -1.46
C ALA A 37 21.63 -12.23 0.03
N VAL A 38 20.95 -11.49 0.91
CA VAL A 38 21.07 -11.62 2.38
C VAL A 38 20.06 -12.62 2.98
N GLY A 39 19.42 -13.45 2.14
CA GLY A 39 18.55 -14.53 2.57
C GLY A 39 17.10 -14.14 2.86
N ARG A 40 16.67 -12.91 2.56
CA ARG A 40 15.26 -12.53 2.71
C ARG A 40 14.44 -13.11 1.57
N THR A 41 13.37 -13.81 1.92
CA THR A 41 12.39 -14.36 0.96
C THR A 41 11.23 -13.40 0.69
N GLU A 42 11.14 -12.32 1.48
CA GLU A 42 10.05 -11.35 1.45
C GLU A 42 10.52 -9.95 1.87
N ILE A 43 9.77 -8.93 1.45
CA ILE A 43 9.87 -7.56 1.93
C ILE A 43 8.56 -7.12 2.56
N GLU A 44 8.60 -6.29 3.60
CA GLU A 44 7.43 -5.78 4.31
C GLU A 44 6.94 -4.44 3.73
N GLY A 45 5.88 -3.88 4.32
CA GLY A 45 5.32 -2.58 3.88
C GLY A 45 6.37 -1.47 3.91
N LYS A 46 7.07 -1.32 5.04
CA LYS A 46 8.11 -0.32 5.23
C LYS A 46 9.27 -0.44 4.25
N ASP A 47 9.72 -1.67 3.97
CA ASP A 47 10.75 -1.89 2.95
C ASP A 47 10.27 -1.39 1.58
N TRP A 48 9.03 -1.74 1.22
CA TRP A 48 8.47 -1.32 -0.06
C TRP A 48 8.33 0.19 -0.16
N GLU A 49 7.89 0.86 0.90
CA GLU A 49 7.80 2.32 0.94
C GLU A 49 9.15 2.98 0.66
N GLN A 50 10.22 2.50 1.32
CA GLN A 50 11.57 3.03 1.16
C GLN A 50 12.15 2.74 -0.22
N ILE A 51 11.98 1.51 -0.73
CA ILE A 51 12.42 1.12 -2.07
C ILE A 51 11.73 1.99 -3.12
N PHE A 52 10.41 2.17 -3.01
CA PHE A 52 9.66 3.00 -3.94
C PHE A 52 10.10 4.47 -3.87
N ALA A 53 10.21 5.04 -2.66
CA ALA A 53 10.68 6.41 -2.48
C ALA A 53 12.04 6.63 -3.15
N LYS A 54 13.01 5.74 -2.90
CA LYS A 54 14.32 5.76 -3.54
C LYS A 54 14.22 5.68 -5.07
N ALA A 55 13.37 4.79 -5.59
CA ALA A 55 13.24 4.55 -7.02
C ALA A 55 12.64 5.72 -7.81
N ILE A 56 11.91 6.62 -7.14
CA ILE A 56 11.32 7.82 -7.77
C ILE A 56 11.96 9.14 -7.29
N ASN A 57 13.05 9.05 -6.51
CA ASN A 57 13.71 10.19 -5.88
C ASN A 57 12.76 11.05 -5.03
N ALA A 58 11.95 10.38 -4.20
CA ALA A 58 11.02 10.95 -3.25
C ALA A 58 11.55 10.85 -1.81
N GLU A 59 10.94 11.62 -0.92
CA GLU A 59 11.16 11.55 0.51
C GLU A 59 10.28 10.45 1.11
N TRP A 60 10.85 9.64 2.01
CA TRP A 60 10.09 8.66 2.79
C TRP A 60 9.96 9.14 4.24
N HIS A 61 8.75 9.08 4.78
CA HIS A 61 8.50 9.23 6.20
C HIS A 61 7.38 8.29 6.66
N PRO A 62 7.44 7.77 7.90
CA PRO A 62 6.29 7.06 8.44
C PRO A 62 5.11 8.02 8.61
N SER A 63 3.95 7.68 8.06
CA SER A 63 2.72 8.46 8.27
C SER A 63 1.74 7.73 9.19
N VAL A 64 0.93 8.49 9.91
CA VAL A 64 -0.14 7.92 10.75
C VAL A 64 -1.28 7.36 9.90
N ILE A 65 -1.53 7.98 8.73
CA ILE A 65 -2.64 7.62 7.84
C ILE A 65 -2.25 6.42 6.95
N GLY A 66 -0.97 6.27 6.60
CA GLY A 66 -0.45 5.19 5.75
C GLY A 66 -0.83 5.34 4.27
N LEU A 67 -1.08 6.59 3.85
CA LEU A 67 -1.45 6.98 2.49
C LEU A 67 -0.58 8.12 1.93
N ASP A 68 0.31 8.67 2.75
CA ASP A 68 1.22 9.76 2.43
C ASP A 68 2.66 9.46 2.88
N ASP A 69 3.06 8.19 2.91
CA ASP A 69 4.38 7.75 3.39
C ASP A 69 5.53 8.15 2.45
N ILE A 70 5.23 8.35 1.16
CA ILE A 70 6.20 8.78 0.15
C ILE A 70 5.76 10.12 -0.44
N LEU A 71 6.64 11.13 -0.37
CA LEU A 71 6.34 12.49 -0.80
C LEU A 71 7.27 12.99 -1.90
N VAL A 72 6.70 13.74 -2.84
CA VAL A 72 7.44 14.63 -3.75
C VAL A 72 6.94 16.05 -3.52
N PRO A 73 7.50 16.79 -2.54
CA PRO A 73 6.98 18.08 -2.12
C PRO A 73 6.89 19.11 -3.24
N ALA A 74 7.90 19.15 -4.12
CA ALA A 74 7.97 20.05 -5.26
C ALA A 74 6.79 19.90 -6.25
N LEU A 75 6.10 18.77 -6.22
CA LEU A 75 4.94 18.47 -7.07
C LEU A 75 3.62 18.38 -6.30
N SER A 76 3.65 18.59 -4.97
CA SER A 76 2.51 18.37 -4.09
C SER A 76 1.89 16.98 -4.32
N ALA A 77 2.75 15.96 -4.39
CA ALA A 77 2.36 14.59 -4.66
C ALA A 77 2.73 13.69 -3.49
N ALA A 78 1.83 12.77 -3.16
CA ALA A 78 1.99 11.79 -2.09
C ALA A 78 1.53 10.41 -2.55
N TRP A 79 2.16 9.37 -1.99
CA TRP A 79 1.79 7.98 -2.21
C TRP A 79 1.64 7.22 -0.90
N GLY A 80 0.62 6.38 -0.85
CA GLY A 80 0.59 5.21 0.02
C GLY A 80 1.21 4.02 -0.69
N ALA A 81 1.84 3.12 0.05
CA ALA A 81 2.39 1.89 -0.51
C ALA A 81 1.67 0.66 0.06
N LYS A 82 1.39 -0.33 -0.79
CA LYS A 82 0.79 -1.60 -0.40
C LYS A 82 1.57 -2.77 -0.97
N THR A 83 1.67 -3.83 -0.20
CA THR A 83 2.24 -5.10 -0.69
C THR A 83 1.22 -6.23 -0.52
N ILE A 84 1.22 -7.16 -1.46
CA ILE A 84 0.41 -8.39 -1.39
C ILE A 84 1.26 -9.57 -1.87
N LYS A 85 1.04 -10.74 -1.28
CA LYS A 85 1.64 -11.99 -1.77
C LYS A 85 0.72 -12.64 -2.79
N HIS A 86 1.28 -13.12 -3.90
CA HIS A 86 0.54 -13.86 -4.91
C HIS A 86 1.45 -14.89 -5.59
N ASN A 87 0.99 -16.14 -5.72
CA ASN A 87 1.83 -17.22 -6.29
C ASN A 87 2.22 -16.98 -7.76
N LYS A 88 1.39 -16.25 -8.50
CA LYS A 88 1.58 -15.94 -9.92
C LYS A 88 1.41 -14.43 -10.16
N PRO A 89 2.37 -13.59 -9.78
CA PRO A 89 2.19 -12.13 -9.77
C PRO A 89 1.89 -11.55 -11.16
N PHE A 90 2.49 -12.09 -12.23
CA PHE A 90 2.31 -11.58 -13.60
C PHE A 90 0.92 -11.83 -14.20
N SER A 91 0.18 -12.79 -13.64
CA SER A 91 -1.16 -13.15 -14.12
C SER A 91 -2.24 -12.82 -13.10
N ALA A 92 -1.92 -12.06 -12.05
CA ALA A 92 -2.90 -11.63 -11.07
C ALA A 92 -3.86 -10.66 -11.75
N LYS A 93 -5.17 -10.94 -11.68
CA LYS A 93 -6.22 -10.06 -12.25
C LYS A 93 -6.96 -9.27 -11.19
N LYS A 94 -7.15 -9.86 -10.01
CA LYS A 94 -7.85 -9.27 -8.87
C LYS A 94 -7.01 -9.47 -7.63
N ILE A 95 -6.87 -8.43 -6.83
CA ILE A 95 -6.12 -8.44 -5.57
C ILE A 95 -6.95 -7.79 -4.46
N ARG A 96 -6.53 -8.00 -3.21
CA ARG A 96 -7.19 -7.42 -2.03
C ARG A 96 -6.18 -6.62 -1.23
N LEU A 97 -6.39 -5.32 -1.16
CA LEU A 97 -5.50 -4.39 -0.48
C LEU A 97 -6.08 -4.05 0.89
N ILE A 98 -5.31 -4.30 1.95
CA ILE A 98 -5.66 -3.82 3.29
C ILE A 98 -5.50 -2.30 3.30
N SER A 99 -6.59 -1.60 3.51
CA SER A 99 -6.76 -0.15 3.35
C SER A 99 -7.05 0.55 4.68
N GLY A 100 -6.55 -0.04 5.78
CA GLY A 100 -6.56 0.55 7.11
C GLY A 100 -7.57 -0.07 8.06
N ARG A 101 -7.65 0.54 9.24
CA ARG A 101 -8.50 0.12 10.36
C ARG A 101 -9.70 1.06 10.42
N ASN A 102 -10.79 0.73 9.75
CA ASN A 102 -11.99 1.58 9.71
C ASN A 102 -12.90 1.12 10.85
N SER A 103 -12.84 1.81 11.98
CA SER A 103 -13.50 1.39 13.22
C SER A 103 -14.72 2.27 13.52
N PRO A 104 -15.95 1.81 13.26
CA PRO A 104 -17.17 2.54 13.61
C PRO A 104 -17.26 2.86 15.11
N ALA A 105 -16.74 1.98 15.97
CA ALA A 105 -16.71 2.20 17.42
C ALA A 105 -15.82 3.41 17.79
N TYR A 106 -14.65 3.55 17.17
CA TYR A 106 -13.76 4.68 17.44
C TYR A 106 -14.26 5.97 16.78
N SER A 107 -14.71 5.89 15.53
CA SER A 107 -15.04 7.06 14.71
C SER A 107 -16.45 7.61 14.98
N TYR A 108 -17.41 6.76 15.36
CA TYR A 108 -18.82 7.14 15.51
C TYR A 108 -19.47 6.64 16.81
N ALA A 109 -18.70 6.06 17.73
CA ALA A 109 -19.22 5.43 18.96
C ALA A 109 -20.24 4.30 18.71
N VAL A 110 -20.21 3.69 17.52
CA VAL A 110 -21.08 2.57 17.15
C VAL A 110 -20.43 1.25 17.60
N THR A 111 -20.97 0.65 18.66
CA THR A 111 -20.39 -0.56 19.28
C THR A 111 -21.09 -1.85 18.84
N ASP A 112 -22.43 -1.84 18.68
CA ASP A 112 -23.19 -2.99 18.19
C ASP A 112 -23.37 -2.96 16.68
N VAL A 113 -22.27 -3.23 15.97
CA VAL A 113 -22.25 -3.25 14.51
C VAL A 113 -23.12 -4.37 13.90
N ARG A 114 -23.48 -5.41 14.68
CA ARG A 114 -24.27 -6.55 14.15
C ARG A 114 -25.77 -6.27 14.13
N ALA A 115 -26.23 -5.37 15.00
CA ALA A 115 -27.63 -4.95 15.03
C ALA A 115 -27.99 -3.92 13.93
N MET A 116 -26.99 -3.30 13.30
CA MET A 116 -27.21 -2.29 12.26
C MET A 116 -27.63 -2.89 10.92
N ASN A 117 -28.34 -2.09 10.13
CA ASN A 117 -28.52 -2.37 8.71
C ASN A 117 -27.14 -2.47 8.02
N PRO A 118 -26.87 -3.50 7.22
CA PRO A 118 -25.60 -3.68 6.52
C PRO A 118 -25.15 -2.49 5.66
N ASP A 119 -26.06 -1.85 4.94
CA ASP A 119 -25.76 -0.72 4.05
C ASP A 119 -25.45 0.55 4.84
N GLU A 120 -26.15 0.78 5.94
CA GLU A 120 -25.87 1.89 6.86
C GLU A 120 -24.48 1.73 7.50
N LEU A 121 -24.17 0.54 8.00
CA LEU A 121 -22.86 0.22 8.56
C LEU A 121 -21.75 0.32 7.49
N GLY A 122 -22.00 -0.23 6.31
CA GLY A 122 -21.11 -0.17 5.16
C GLY A 122 -20.77 1.27 4.77
N SER A 123 -21.78 2.15 4.82
CA SER A 123 -21.60 3.58 4.58
C SER A 123 -20.66 4.22 5.59
N LEU A 124 -20.84 3.98 6.89
CA LEU A 124 -19.92 4.48 7.92
C LEU A 124 -18.48 3.98 7.69
N ILE A 125 -18.30 2.72 7.31
CA ILE A 125 -16.98 2.14 7.06
C ILE A 125 -16.29 2.83 5.88
N VAL A 126 -17.00 3.08 4.78
CA VAL A 126 -16.48 3.79 3.60
C VAL A 126 -16.19 5.26 3.93
N GLU A 127 -17.06 5.91 4.71
CA GLU A 127 -16.85 7.30 5.11
C GLU A 127 -15.56 7.49 5.92
N ILE A 128 -15.18 6.54 6.79
CA ILE A 128 -13.89 6.59 7.49
C ILE A 128 -12.71 6.59 6.50
N TRP A 129 -12.79 5.81 5.43
CA TRP A 129 -11.79 5.84 4.36
C TRP A 129 -11.82 7.18 3.62
N ASN A 130 -13.01 7.65 3.25
CA ASN A 130 -13.19 8.90 2.52
C ASN A 130 -12.62 10.10 3.27
N GLU A 131 -12.82 10.17 4.58
CA GLU A 131 -12.26 11.23 5.43
C GLU A 131 -10.73 11.22 5.46
N ARG A 132 -10.10 10.04 5.51
CA ARG A 132 -8.63 9.94 5.38
C ARG A 132 -8.13 10.47 4.05
N VAL A 133 -8.79 10.07 2.96
CA VAL A 133 -8.44 10.52 1.61
C VAL A 133 -8.69 12.03 1.45
N ALA A 134 -9.80 12.54 1.96
CA ALA A 134 -10.15 13.96 1.92
C ALA A 134 -9.12 14.82 2.68
N ALA A 135 -8.71 14.39 3.87
CA ALA A 135 -7.69 15.08 4.66
C ALA A 135 -6.34 15.21 3.92
N LEU A 136 -6.00 14.22 3.08
CA LEU A 136 -4.78 14.26 2.27
C LEU A 136 -4.92 15.10 1.01
N TYR A 137 -6.09 15.10 0.36
CA TYR A 137 -6.35 16.00 -0.77
C TYR A 137 -6.36 17.49 -0.38
N GLN A 138 -6.52 17.82 0.90
CA GLN A 138 -6.30 19.20 1.38
C GLN A 138 -4.82 19.61 1.36
N LYS A 139 -3.89 18.64 1.38
CA LYS A 139 -2.43 18.86 1.45
C LYS A 139 -1.74 18.63 0.10
N TYR A 140 -2.19 17.63 -0.65
CA TYR A 140 -1.55 17.15 -1.87
C TYR A 140 -2.49 17.26 -3.06
N LYS A 141 -1.98 17.79 -4.17
CA LYS A 141 -2.70 17.85 -5.44
C LYS A 141 -2.78 16.48 -6.12
N THR A 142 -1.79 15.63 -5.90
CA THR A 142 -1.75 14.26 -6.43
C THR A 142 -1.65 13.27 -5.28
N LEU A 143 -2.57 12.31 -5.22
CA LEU A 143 -2.55 11.21 -4.26
C LEU A 143 -2.67 9.88 -4.99
N ARG A 144 -1.69 9.00 -4.80
CA ARG A 144 -1.63 7.70 -5.47
C ARG A 144 -1.41 6.59 -4.46
N THR A 145 -1.74 5.37 -4.86
CA THR A 145 -1.34 4.15 -4.15
C THR A 145 -0.47 3.35 -5.09
N VAL A 146 0.74 3.03 -4.66
CA VAL A 146 1.61 2.09 -5.36
C VAL A 146 1.48 0.70 -4.75
N VAL A 147 1.26 -0.30 -5.60
CA VAL A 147 1.04 -1.68 -5.20
C VAL A 147 2.19 -2.54 -5.71
N LEU A 148 2.75 -3.34 -4.82
CA LEU A 148 3.69 -4.41 -5.13
C LEU A 148 3.03 -5.77 -4.90
N ILE A 149 2.86 -6.53 -5.98
CA ILE A 149 2.44 -7.93 -5.97
C ILE A 149 3.70 -8.79 -5.95
N LYS A 150 3.97 -9.43 -4.82
CA LYS A 150 5.18 -10.23 -4.57
C LYS A 150 4.91 -11.69 -4.88
N GLY A 151 5.69 -12.26 -5.79
CA GLY A 151 5.81 -13.70 -5.98
C GLY A 151 6.64 -14.38 -4.89
N PRO A 152 6.63 -15.72 -4.84
CA PRO A 152 7.50 -16.48 -3.95
C PRO A 152 8.97 -16.09 -4.13
N ASN A 153 9.67 -15.88 -3.02
CA ASN A 153 11.10 -15.54 -2.98
C ASN A 153 11.49 -14.27 -3.77
N LEU A 154 10.55 -13.34 -4.03
CA LEU A 154 10.78 -12.07 -4.72
C LEU A 154 11.30 -12.17 -6.17
N LYS A 155 11.46 -13.36 -6.74
CA LYS A 155 11.96 -13.57 -8.12
C LYS A 155 11.06 -12.99 -9.19
N LYS A 156 9.76 -12.93 -8.94
CA LYS A 156 8.78 -12.32 -9.84
C LYS A 156 7.96 -11.35 -9.04
N VAL A 157 7.86 -10.11 -9.52
CA VAL A 157 7.03 -9.08 -8.90
C VAL A 157 6.25 -8.31 -9.97
N SER A 158 5.04 -7.87 -9.63
CA SER A 158 4.24 -7.00 -10.47
C SER A 158 3.95 -5.71 -9.72
N ILE A 159 4.14 -4.56 -10.37
CA ILE A 159 4.03 -3.24 -9.74
C ILE A 159 3.10 -2.38 -10.57
N PHE A 160 2.17 -1.69 -9.90
CA PHE A 160 1.35 -0.68 -10.55
C PHE A 160 0.97 0.43 -9.58
N GLU A 161 0.54 1.54 -10.14
CA GLU A 161 -0.03 2.64 -9.38
C GLU A 161 -1.49 2.84 -9.77
N LYS A 162 -2.25 3.41 -8.84
CA LYS A 162 -3.57 3.95 -9.10
C LYS A 162 -3.76 5.27 -8.35
N PRO A 163 -4.69 6.13 -8.80
CA PRO A 163 -5.16 7.23 -7.98
C PRO A 163 -5.78 6.70 -6.69
N THR A 164 -5.52 7.37 -5.57
CA THR A 164 -6.18 7.09 -4.29
C THR A 164 -7.45 7.93 -4.22
N ILE A 165 -8.60 7.29 -4.38
CA ILE A 165 -9.88 7.98 -4.52
C ILE A 165 -10.80 7.77 -3.30
N ARG A 166 -11.79 8.66 -3.21
CA ARG A 166 -12.98 8.46 -2.39
C ARG A 166 -13.99 7.60 -3.15
N TYR A 167 -14.83 6.91 -2.42
CA TYR A 167 -15.90 6.08 -2.97
C TYR A 167 -17.25 6.63 -2.52
N ASN A 168 -18.23 6.68 -3.40
CA ASN A 168 -19.59 7.06 -3.02
C ASN A 168 -20.28 5.86 -2.37
N PRO A 169 -20.63 5.89 -1.07
CA PRO A 169 -21.18 4.72 -0.39
C PRO A 169 -22.45 4.16 -1.00
N LYS A 170 -23.22 4.99 -1.71
CA LYS A 170 -24.49 4.62 -2.34
C LYS A 170 -24.33 3.74 -3.59
N GLU A 171 -23.11 3.59 -4.10
CA GLU A 171 -22.79 2.73 -5.26
C GLU A 171 -22.58 1.26 -4.86
N PHE A 172 -22.80 0.91 -3.58
CA PHE A 172 -22.52 -0.42 -3.09
C PHE A 172 -23.65 -0.98 -2.25
N SER A 173 -23.95 -2.25 -2.47
CA SER A 173 -24.82 -3.05 -1.61
C SER A 173 -23.99 -3.91 -0.66
N TRP A 174 -24.36 -3.91 0.61
CA TRP A 174 -23.61 -4.56 1.68
C TRP A 174 -24.38 -5.74 2.27
N SER A 175 -23.63 -6.78 2.61
CA SER A 175 -24.19 -7.95 3.28
C SER A 175 -23.18 -8.64 4.17
N TRP A 176 -23.66 -9.39 5.16
CA TRP A 176 -22.83 -10.26 5.97
C TRP A 176 -22.61 -11.60 5.27
N ASN A 177 -21.35 -12.00 5.10
CA ASN A 177 -21.05 -13.33 4.58
C ASN A 177 -20.98 -14.38 5.70
N LYS A 178 -20.90 -15.66 5.31
CA LYS A 178 -20.82 -16.82 6.23
C LYS A 178 -19.64 -16.78 7.21
N ASN A 179 -18.57 -16.04 6.88
CA ASN A 179 -17.39 -15.89 7.74
C ASN A 179 -17.54 -14.71 8.71
N GLY A 180 -18.71 -14.07 8.74
CA GLY A 180 -18.98 -12.92 9.59
C GLY A 180 -18.28 -11.64 9.15
N ASN A 181 -17.88 -11.51 7.89
CA ASN A 181 -17.36 -10.26 7.34
C ASN A 181 -18.47 -9.50 6.62
N LEU A 182 -18.44 -8.18 6.70
CA LEU A 182 -19.31 -7.32 5.91
C LEU A 182 -18.66 -7.16 4.52
N VAL A 183 -19.37 -7.51 3.45
CA VAL A 183 -18.86 -7.45 2.09
C VAL A 183 -19.73 -6.53 1.25
N ALA A 184 -19.11 -5.82 0.32
CA ALA A 184 -19.78 -4.90 -0.60
C ALA A 184 -19.64 -5.38 -2.04
N THR A 185 -20.72 -5.29 -2.81
CA THR A 185 -20.71 -5.42 -4.28
C THR A 185 -21.15 -4.11 -4.92
N ASP A 186 -20.64 -3.81 -6.11
CA ASP A 186 -21.20 -2.75 -6.96
C ASP A 186 -22.50 -3.21 -7.65
N ASP A 187 -23.07 -2.32 -8.46
CA ASP A 187 -24.30 -2.57 -9.23
C ASP A 187 -24.15 -3.71 -10.26
N GLU A 188 -22.92 -4.04 -10.67
CA GLU A 188 -22.63 -5.17 -11.56
C GLU A 188 -22.49 -6.49 -10.79
N GLY A 189 -22.61 -6.46 -9.45
CA GLY A 189 -22.42 -7.61 -8.57
C GLY A 189 -20.94 -7.94 -8.29
N GLU A 190 -20.01 -7.10 -8.72
CA GLU A 190 -18.58 -7.30 -8.48
C GLU A 190 -18.21 -6.90 -7.06
N GLY A 191 -17.56 -7.81 -6.33
CA GLY A 191 -17.16 -7.54 -4.95
C GLY A 191 -16.08 -6.45 -4.86
N LYS A 192 -16.37 -5.34 -4.17
CA LYS A 192 -15.48 -4.17 -4.02
C LYS A 192 -14.80 -4.09 -2.68
N PHE A 193 -15.50 -4.41 -1.61
CA PHE A 193 -14.97 -4.24 -0.26
C PHE A 193 -15.20 -5.47 0.61
N THR A 194 -14.29 -5.66 1.54
CA THR A 194 -14.50 -6.53 2.70
C THR A 194 -14.11 -5.76 3.94
N TRP A 195 -14.99 -5.73 4.93
CA TRP A 195 -14.71 -5.25 6.27
C TRP A 195 -14.83 -6.38 7.29
N GLN A 196 -13.80 -6.52 8.11
CA GLN A 196 -13.72 -7.53 9.16
C GLN A 196 -13.92 -6.84 10.51
N PRO A 197 -14.98 -7.17 11.27
CA PRO A 197 -15.26 -6.50 12.55
C PRO A 197 -14.11 -6.65 13.54
N HIS A 198 -13.52 -7.84 13.61
CA HIS A 198 -12.38 -8.08 14.48
C HIS A 198 -11.15 -7.34 13.94
N GLY A 199 -10.70 -6.35 14.70
CA GLY A 199 -9.63 -5.45 14.29
C GLY A 199 -10.05 -4.44 13.23
N SER A 200 -11.34 -4.27 12.93
CA SER A 200 -11.87 -3.21 12.05
C SER A 200 -11.16 -3.13 10.70
N GLN A 201 -10.73 -4.26 10.13
CA GLN A 201 -9.90 -4.27 8.93
C GLN A 201 -10.72 -3.96 7.70
N PHE A 202 -10.41 -2.85 7.02
CA PHE A 202 -11.02 -2.51 5.74
C PHE A 202 -10.12 -2.96 4.59
N THR A 203 -10.72 -3.63 3.61
CA THR A 203 -10.02 -4.20 2.47
C THR A 203 -10.71 -3.76 1.19
N ILE A 204 -9.94 -3.21 0.24
CA ILE A 204 -10.42 -2.84 -1.08
C ILE A 204 -10.00 -3.91 -2.08
N HIS A 205 -10.94 -4.36 -2.90
CA HIS A 205 -10.68 -5.29 -4.00
C HIS A 205 -10.35 -4.49 -5.25
N GLU A 206 -9.21 -4.77 -5.85
CA GLU A 206 -8.71 -4.04 -7.01
C GLU A 206 -8.52 -4.97 -8.19
N THR A 207 -8.79 -4.45 -9.38
CA THR A 207 -8.35 -5.06 -10.63
C THR A 207 -6.90 -4.64 -10.89
N VAL A 208 -6.05 -5.59 -11.25
CA VAL A 208 -4.68 -5.31 -11.68
C VAL A 208 -4.76 -4.73 -13.10
N PRO A 209 -4.22 -3.52 -13.33
CA PRO A 209 -4.33 -2.88 -14.64
C PRO A 209 -3.39 -3.52 -15.66
N ASP A 210 -3.74 -3.43 -16.95
CA ASP A 210 -2.93 -3.96 -18.04
C ASP A 210 -1.54 -3.29 -18.17
N TYR A 211 -1.41 -2.06 -17.65
CA TYR A 211 -0.14 -1.34 -17.58
C TYR A 211 0.75 -1.77 -16.40
N ALA A 212 0.37 -2.79 -15.64
CA ALA A 212 1.19 -3.28 -14.54
C ALA A 212 2.58 -3.72 -15.02
N LEU A 213 3.61 -3.21 -14.35
CA LEU A 213 5.00 -3.48 -14.65
C LEU A 213 5.42 -4.81 -14.03
N ASN A 214 5.75 -5.80 -14.86
CA ASN A 214 6.26 -7.09 -14.43
C ASN A 214 7.80 -7.08 -14.43
N ILE A 215 8.40 -7.51 -13.33
CA ILE A 215 9.85 -7.64 -13.18
C ILE A 215 10.16 -9.09 -12.79
N GLU A 216 11.01 -9.74 -13.59
CA GLU A 216 11.65 -11.00 -13.26
C GLU A 216 13.09 -10.74 -12.84
N ILE A 217 13.46 -11.21 -11.65
CA ILE A 217 14.74 -10.95 -11.02
C ILE A 217 15.48 -12.27 -10.91
N ASN A 218 16.63 -12.33 -11.57
CA ASN A 218 17.62 -13.37 -11.39
C ASN A 218 18.68 -12.83 -10.43
N PRO A 219 18.58 -13.12 -9.13
CA PRO A 219 19.53 -12.57 -8.18
C PRO A 219 20.95 -13.09 -8.49
N PRO A 220 21.99 -12.26 -8.27
CA PRO A 220 23.37 -12.74 -8.24
C PRO A 220 23.54 -13.81 -7.15
N THR A 221 24.65 -14.54 -7.19
CA THR A 221 24.98 -15.57 -6.19
C THR A 221 24.79 -15.03 -4.76
N GLY A 222 24.12 -15.81 -3.90
CA GLY A 222 23.92 -15.44 -2.51
C GLY A 222 25.25 -15.19 -1.80
N ILE A 223 25.26 -14.21 -0.89
CA ILE A 223 26.45 -13.86 -0.11
C ILE A 223 26.34 -14.60 1.22
N SER A 224 27.40 -15.27 1.66
CA SER A 224 27.37 -15.97 2.95
C SER A 224 27.34 -14.96 4.11
N THR A 225 26.81 -15.35 5.27
CA THR A 225 26.80 -14.49 6.46
C THR A 225 28.23 -14.09 6.85
N GLU A 226 29.19 -14.99 6.71
CA GLU A 226 30.62 -14.74 6.97
C GLU A 226 31.18 -13.65 6.05
N GLU A 227 30.83 -13.67 4.76
CA GLU A 227 31.27 -12.67 3.80
C GLU A 227 30.65 -11.29 4.09
N ILE A 228 29.39 -11.25 4.53
CA ILE A 228 28.75 -10.01 5.01
C ILE A 228 29.49 -9.48 6.24
N LEU A 229 29.68 -10.31 7.28
CA LEU A 229 30.35 -9.92 8.52
C LEU A 229 31.76 -9.39 8.27
N LYS A 230 32.50 -10.02 7.35
CA LYS A 230 33.82 -9.57 6.91
C LYS A 230 33.75 -8.19 6.24
N ASN A 231 32.82 -7.99 5.30
CA ASN A 231 32.72 -6.74 4.54
C ASN A 231 32.25 -5.55 5.38
N ILE A 232 31.44 -5.78 6.41
CA ILE A 232 31.05 -4.72 7.36
C ILE A 232 32.08 -4.49 8.48
N GLY A 233 33.19 -5.25 8.48
CA GLY A 233 34.23 -5.15 9.49
C GLY A 233 33.82 -5.64 10.88
N PHE A 234 32.83 -6.54 10.98
CA PHE A 234 32.37 -7.06 12.27
C PHE A 234 33.49 -7.83 12.97
N ASN A 235 33.78 -7.45 14.21
CA ASN A 235 34.77 -8.09 15.06
C ASN A 235 34.40 -7.92 16.54
N GLU A 236 35.23 -8.42 17.45
CA GLU A 236 34.96 -8.37 18.90
C GLU A 236 34.79 -6.94 19.46
N SER A 237 35.31 -5.91 18.79
CA SER A 237 35.08 -4.50 19.19
C SER A 237 33.65 -4.02 18.91
N CYS A 238 32.89 -4.72 18.08
CA CYS A 238 31.52 -4.35 17.71
C CYS A 238 30.49 -4.70 18.79
N TYR A 239 30.87 -5.42 19.85
CA TYR A 239 29.96 -5.75 20.94
C TYR A 239 30.64 -5.74 22.31
N ARG A 240 29.83 -5.58 23.36
CA ARG A 240 30.28 -5.75 24.75
C ARG A 240 29.23 -6.49 25.55
N ILE A 241 29.68 -7.44 26.35
CA ILE A 241 28.82 -8.18 27.27
C ILE A 241 28.60 -7.34 28.53
N ILE A 242 27.34 -7.02 28.84
CA ILE A 242 26.96 -6.29 30.06
C ILE A 242 26.15 -7.24 30.95
N PRO A 243 26.67 -7.66 32.13
CA PRO A 243 25.95 -8.54 33.03
C PRO A 243 24.69 -7.87 33.61
N ARG A 244 23.59 -8.62 33.71
CA ARG A 244 22.36 -8.16 34.39
C ARG A 244 22.62 -8.08 35.90
N LYS A 245 22.48 -6.90 36.51
CA LYS A 245 22.54 -6.76 37.97
C LYS A 245 21.36 -7.51 38.60
N LYS A 246 21.62 -8.39 39.56
CA LYS A 246 20.59 -8.91 40.47
C LYS A 246 20.24 -7.79 41.46
N SER A 247 18.97 -7.43 41.51
CA SER A 247 18.38 -6.55 42.55
C SER A 247 18.39 -7.26 43.90
#